data_AF-A0A2D9K7P4-F1
#
_entry.id   AF-A0A2D9K7P4-F1
#
_cell.length_a   1.000
_cell.length_b   1.000
_cell.length_c   1.000
_cell.angle_alpha   90.00
_cell.angle_beta   90.00
_cell.angle_gamma   90.00
#
_symmetry.space_group_name_H-M   'P 1'
#
loop_
_entity.id
_entity.type
_entity.pdbx_description
1 polymer ?
#
loop_
_entity_poly.entity_id
_entity_poly.type
_entity_poly.pdbx_seq_one_letter_code
_entity_poly.pdbx_strand_id
1 'polypeptide(L)' 'FVWQERNGPRVRLERDPRFGTSTLERIVPNAVGGEARLEYLPDGIRYTLVIPAAQYEITSNGRRDSA' A
#
# COMPACT_ATOMS: atom_id res chain seq x y z
N PHE A 1 -4.39 5.03 -1.63
CA PHE A 1 -4.64 3.93 -0.67
C PHE A 1 -3.55 3.97 0.41
N VAL A 2 -3.91 3.69 1.67
CA VAL A 2 -2.95 3.60 2.78
C VAL A 2 -3.23 2.30 3.54
N TRP A 3 -2.18 1.51 3.76
CA TRP A 3 -2.19 0.34 4.62
C TRP A 3 -1.20 0.55 5.78
N GLN A 4 -1.59 0.11 6.97
CA GLN A 4 -0.77 0.21 8.16
C GLN A 4 -0.89 -1.07 8.98
N GLU A 5 0.25 -1.71 9.24
CA GLU A 5 0.34 -2.78 10.21
C GLU A 5 0.17 -2.25 11.63
N ARG A 6 -0.46 -3.05 12.49
CA ARG A 6 -0.72 -2.69 13.89
C ARG A 6 -0.56 -3.93 14.77
N ASN A 7 -0.21 -3.71 16.03
CA ASN A 7 -0.07 -4.75 17.05
C ASN A 7 1.01 -5.81 16.74
N GLY A 8 2.01 -5.45 15.94
CA GLY A 8 3.18 -6.27 15.67
C GLY A 8 4.33 -6.01 16.66
N PRO A 9 5.40 -6.82 16.61
CA PRO A 9 6.64 -6.52 17.31
C PRO A 9 7.29 -5.25 16.73
N ARG A 10 8.20 -4.64 17.51
CA ARG A 10 8.91 -3.44 17.05
C ARG A 10 9.67 -3.72 15.76
N VAL A 11 9.40 -2.91 14.73
CA VAL A 11 10.05 -3.01 13.43
C VAL A 11 11.50 -2.53 13.52
N ARG A 12 12.40 -3.24 12.84
CA ARG A 12 13.78 -2.82 12.60
C ARG A 12 13.94 -2.55 11.11
N LEU A 13 14.65 -1.47 10.78
CA LEU A 13 14.95 -1.16 9.38
C LEU A 13 15.91 -2.22 8.82
N GLU A 14 15.45 -2.95 7.81
CA GLU A 14 16.32 -3.80 7.01
C GLU A 14 16.94 -2.97 5.89
N ARG A 15 18.26 -3.12 5.69
CA ARG A 15 19.02 -2.30 4.74
C ARG A 15 19.07 -2.88 3.32
N ASP A 16 18.59 -4.11 3.11
CA ASP A 16 18.57 -4.77 1.81
C ASP A 16 17.14 -5.06 1.33
N PRO A 17 16.69 -4.48 0.20
CA PRO A 17 15.39 -4.78 -0.38
C PRO A 17 15.31 -6.25 -0.79
N ARG A 18 14.39 -7.00 -0.15
CA ARG A 18 14.04 -8.36 -0.56
C ARG A 18 12.85 -8.33 -1.52
N PHE A 19 12.40 -9.50 -1.97
CA PHE A 19 11.29 -9.62 -2.93
C PHE A 19 10.07 -8.76 -2.53
N GLY A 20 9.60 -8.87 -1.28
CA GLY A 20 8.44 -8.10 -0.80
C GLY A 20 8.63 -6.58 -0.88
N THR A 21 9.77 -6.09 -0.41
CA THR A 21 10.14 -4.66 -0.49
C THR A 21 10.21 -4.18 -1.94
N SER A 22 10.85 -4.96 -2.82
CA SER A 22 10.94 -4.64 -4.24
C SER A 22 9.56 -4.61 -4.92
N THR A 23 8.68 -5.52 -4.53
CA THR A 23 7.30 -5.55 -5.02
C THR A 23 6.56 -4.26 -4.64
N LEU A 24 6.62 -3.86 -3.37
CA LEU A 24 5.89 -2.71 -2.86
C LEU A 24 6.48 -1.37 -3.33
N GLU A 25 7.81 -1.23 -3.36
CA GLU A 25 8.44 0.05 -3.69
C GLU A 25 8.64 0.27 -5.19
N ARG A 26 8.69 -0.80 -6.00
CA ARG A 26 9.03 -0.69 -7.42
C ARG A 26 8.01 -1.33 -8.35
N ILE A 27 7.62 -2.59 -8.13
CA ILE A 27 6.81 -3.32 -9.11
C ILE A 27 5.37 -2.78 -9.13
N VAL A 28 4.72 -2.68 -7.97
CA VAL A 28 3.33 -2.21 -7.84
C VAL A 28 3.14 -0.79 -8.37
N PRO A 29 3.89 0.25 -7.93
CA PRO A 29 3.70 1.60 -8.45
C PRO A 29 3.94 1.69 -9.96
N ASN A 30 4.95 0.99 -10.50
CA ASN A 30 5.20 0.98 -11.94
C ASN A 30 4.06 0.32 -12.74
N ALA A 31 3.45 -0.75 -12.22
CA ALA A 31 2.36 -1.45 -12.90
C ALA A 31 1.09 -0.62 -13.04
N VAL A 32 0.90 0.39 -12.17
CA VAL A 32 -0.30 1.25 -12.15
C VAL A 32 0.02 2.70 -12.53
N GLY A 33 1.23 2.97 -13.02
CA GLY A 33 1.69 4.32 -13.35
C GLY A 33 1.62 5.29 -12.17
N GLY A 34 1.81 4.78 -10.95
CA GLY A 34 1.64 5.52 -9.70
C GLY A 34 2.93 5.66 -8.89
N GLU A 35 2.77 6.10 -7.64
CA GLU A 35 3.85 6.31 -6.69
C GLU A 35 3.57 5.55 -5.40
N ALA A 36 4.62 4.99 -4.81
CA ALA A 36 4.52 4.28 -3.54
C ALA A 36 5.55 4.76 -2.52
N ARG A 37 5.19 4.68 -1.24
CA ARG A 37 6.06 4.95 -0.11
C ARG A 37 5.90 3.88 0.95
N LEU A 38 7.02 3.32 1.40
CA LEU A 38 7.09 2.34 2.48
C LEU A 38 7.85 2.96 3.66
N GLU A 39 7.23 3.01 4.82
CA GLU A 39 7.79 3.61 6.04
C GLU A 39 7.85 2.56 7.15
N TYR A 40 9.03 2.37 7.73
CA TYR A 40 9.26 1.46 8.85
C TYR A 40 9.11 2.24 10.15
N LEU A 41 7.92 2.21 10.77
CA LEU A 41 7.65 2.86 12.05
C LEU A 41 7.88 1.89 13.21
N PRO A 42 8.16 2.36 14.43
CA PRO A 42 8.38 1.47 15.58
C PRO A 42 7.21 0.53 15.89
N ASP A 43 5.98 0.89 15.53
CA ASP A 43 4.72 0.18 15.80
C ASP A 43 4.19 -0.63 14.62
N GLY A 44 4.89 -0.61 13.48
CA GLY A 44 4.50 -1.33 12.28
C GLY A 44 4.99 -0.68 10.99
N ILE A 45 4.75 -1.33 9.87
CA ILE A 45 5.02 -0.75 8.56
C ILE A 45 3.80 0.07 8.09
N ARG A 46 4.07 1.21 7.46
CA ARG A 46 3.06 2.01 6.76
C ARG A 46 3.39 2.02 5.27
N TYR A 47 2.40 1.66 4.46
CA TYR A 47 2.48 1.70 3.00
C TYR A 47 1.45 2.66 2.43
N THR A 48 1.90 3.56 1.56
CA THR A 48 1.05 4.49 0.82
C THR A 48 1.21 4.24 -0.67
N LEU A 49 0.10 4.09 -1.39
CA LEU A 49 0.07 3.97 -2.85
C LEU A 49 -0.85 5.04 -3.43
N VAL A 50 -0.32 5.83 -4.34
CA VAL A 50 -1.06 6.84 -5.11
C VAL A 50 -1.14 6.34 -6.55
N ILE A 51 -2.36 6.21 -7.06
CA ILE A 51 -2.64 5.77 -8.42
C ILE A 51 -3.33 6.93 -9.14
N PRO A 52 -2.90 7.33 -10.35
CA PRO A 52 -3.62 8.33 -11.15
C PRO A 52 -5.04 7.85 -11.45
N ALA A 53 -6.01 8.76 -11.39
CA ALA A 53 -7.43 8.44 -11.61
C ALA A 53 -7.71 7.81 -12.99
N ALA A 54 -6.87 8.11 -14.00
CA ALA A 54 -7.00 7.53 -15.34
C ALA A 54 -6.68 6.02 -15.42
N GLN A 55 -6.18 5.41 -14.33
CA GLN A 55 -5.67 4.04 -14.33
C GLN A 55 -6.61 3.04 -13.62
N TYR A 56 -7.76 3.49 -13.08
CA TYR A 56 -8.71 2.60 -12.42
C TYR A 56 -10.16 3.09 -12.54
N GLU A 57 -11.10 2.15 -12.56
CA GLU A 57 -12.53 2.43 -12.44
C GLU A 57 -12.98 2.16 -11.00
N ILE A 58 -13.77 3.09 -10.43
CA ILE A 58 -14.39 2.89 -9.12
C ILE A 58 -15.67 2.07 -9.34
N THR A 59 -15.62 0.79 -9.01
CA THR A 59 -16.82 -0.05 -8.96
C THR A 59 -17.57 0.23 -7.66
N SER A 60 -18.75 0.84 -7.74
CA SER A 60 -19.64 1.00 -6.59
C SER A 60 -20.32 -0.34 -6.29
N ASN A 61 -19.81 -1.06 -5.29
CA ASN A 61 -20.46 -2.29 -4.84
C ASN A 61 -21.58 -1.96 -3.83
N GLY A 62 -22.83 -2.07 -4.29
CA GLY A 62 -23.98 -2.50 -3.47
C GLY A 62 -24.55 -1.51 -2.46
N ARG A 63 -25.33 -0.54 -2.94
CA ARG A 63 -26.38 0.11 -2.15
C ARG A 63 -27.42 -0.95 -1.74
N ARG A 64 -27.36 -1.46 -0.51
CA ARG A 64 -28.56 -2.06 0.12
C ARG A 64 -29.43 -0.91 0.60
N ASP A 65 -30.30 -0.44 -0.28
CA ASP A 65 -31.55 0.12 0.20
C ASP A 65 -32.37 -1.05 0.73
N SER A 66 -32.60 -1.07 2.02
CA SER A 66 -33.69 -1.84 2.61
C SER A 66 -34.73 -0.83 3.06
N ALA A 67 -35.92 -0.98 2.48
CA ALA A 67 -37.14 -0.27 2.78
C ALA A 67 -37.63 -0.54 4.21
#